data_AF-A0A233V537-F1
#
_entry.id   AF-A0A233V537-F1
#
_cell.length_a   1.000
_cell.length_b   1.000
_cell.length_c   1.000
_cell.angle_alpha   90.00
_cell.angle_beta   90.00
_cell.angle_gamma   90.00
#
_symmetry.space_group_name_H-M   'P 1'
#
loop_
_entity.id
_entity.type
_entity.pdbx_description
1 polymer ?
#
loop_
_entity_poly.entity_id
_entity_poly.type
_entity_poly.pdbx_seq_one_letter_code
_entity_poly.pdbx_strand_id
1 'polypeptide(L)'
;MIIRKIEFNDKKDKFVIETDTKESFLLSYNDFEKFKIHNEMIIDDELYAHLLNISKFAEAFEISLNFLSYKLRTEKEIITKLKTKKFSTEIIDEVITKLKNLDLLDDYNYAKIFINDKINLTNYSKRRIINDLYQKGIDKRIYEDYLEEVFGYNMELDKATQIVETKINIWKEKYEGYELRNKIVTFLLQKGFSYDVAKQISGMY
;
A
#
# COMPACT_ATOMS: atom_id res chain seq x y z
N MET A 1 31.13 7.80 24.52
CA MET A 1 30.27 6.71 25.06
C MET A 1 31.07 5.40 25.02
N ILE A 2 30.81 4.43 25.91
CA ILE A 2 31.62 3.20 26.02
C ILE A 2 30.76 1.96 25.89
N ILE A 3 31.19 1.00 25.06
CA ILE A 3 30.53 -0.32 24.94
C ILE A 3 30.84 -1.16 26.17
N ARG A 4 29.79 -1.60 26.88
CA ARG A 4 29.92 -2.35 28.13
C ARG A 4 29.53 -3.81 28.01
N LYS A 5 28.61 -4.12 27.12
CA LYS A 5 28.06 -5.45 26.99
C LYS A 5 27.72 -5.76 25.54
N ILE A 6 28.09 -6.96 25.12
CA ILE A 6 27.81 -7.49 23.80
C ILE A 6 27.24 -8.90 24.01
N GLU A 7 26.03 -9.12 23.52
CA GLU A 7 25.37 -10.43 23.57
C GLU A 7 24.84 -10.80 22.18
N PHE A 8 25.00 -12.05 21.79
CA PHE A 8 24.39 -12.54 20.56
C PHE A 8 22.96 -13.01 20.83
N ASN A 9 22.02 -12.60 19.99
CA ASN A 9 20.62 -13.00 20.08
C ASN A 9 20.29 -14.01 18.97
N ASP A 10 20.27 -15.30 19.30
CA ASP A 10 20.03 -16.40 18.36
C ASP A 10 18.73 -16.24 17.56
N LYS A 11 17.66 -15.71 18.18
CA LYS A 11 16.36 -15.56 17.52
C LYS A 11 16.36 -14.47 16.46
N LYS A 12 17.19 -13.44 16.65
CA LYS A 12 17.28 -12.29 15.75
C LYS A 12 18.50 -12.37 14.83
N ASP A 13 19.39 -13.32 15.05
CA ASP A 13 20.67 -13.48 14.35
C ASP A 13 21.50 -12.18 14.33
N LYS A 14 21.51 -11.48 15.48
CA LYS A 14 22.06 -10.12 15.64
C LYS A 14 22.77 -9.98 16.99
N PHE A 15 23.78 -9.12 17.03
CA PHE A 15 24.44 -8.69 18.26
C PHE A 15 23.68 -7.56 18.93
N VAL A 16 23.37 -7.72 20.21
CA VAL A 16 22.86 -6.67 21.10
C VAL A 16 24.05 -5.99 21.74
N ILE A 17 24.21 -4.70 21.47
CA ILE A 17 25.27 -3.88 22.04
C ILE A 17 24.64 -2.92 23.03
N GLU A 18 25.12 -2.94 24.27
CA GLU A 18 24.72 -2.01 25.32
C GLU A 18 25.90 -1.15 25.76
N THR A 19 25.62 0.13 25.95
CA THR A 19 26.59 1.15 26.33
C THR A 19 26.53 1.45 27.82
N ASP A 20 27.52 2.20 28.31
CA ASP A 20 27.57 2.72 29.67
C ASP A 20 26.38 3.63 30.05
N THR A 21 25.74 4.27 29.07
CA THR A 21 24.52 5.07 29.28
C THR A 21 23.22 4.25 29.28
N LYS A 22 23.31 2.90 29.18
CA LYS A 22 22.19 1.96 29.03
C LYS A 22 21.43 2.07 27.71
N GLU A 23 21.97 2.80 26.75
CA GLU A 23 21.43 2.78 25.40
C GLU A 23 21.83 1.47 24.70
N SER A 24 20.96 0.99 23.83
CA SER A 24 21.18 -0.28 23.15
C SER A 24 20.79 -0.21 21.68
N PHE A 25 21.57 -0.92 20.87
CA PHE A 25 21.33 -1.07 19.45
C PHE A 25 21.71 -2.47 18.98
N LEU A 26 21.11 -2.89 17.87
CA LEU A 26 21.29 -4.21 17.27
C LEU A 26 22.15 -4.07 16.00
N LEU A 27 23.21 -4.88 15.89
CA LEU A 27 24.01 -4.97 14.66
C LEU A 27 23.93 -6.36 14.05
N SER A 28 23.97 -6.41 12.71
CA SER A 28 24.21 -7.66 11.99
C SER A 28 25.65 -8.14 12.23
N TYR A 29 25.92 -9.40 11.94
CA TYR A 29 27.29 -9.94 11.98
C TYR A 29 28.24 -9.11 11.09
N ASN A 30 27.81 -8.77 9.88
CA ASN A 30 28.60 -7.98 8.94
C ASN A 30 28.93 -6.58 9.47
N ASP A 31 27.96 -5.89 10.09
CA ASP A 31 28.20 -4.57 10.66
C ASP A 31 29.11 -4.66 11.89
N PHE A 32 28.88 -5.65 12.76
CA PHE A 32 29.70 -5.90 13.94
C PHE A 32 31.19 -6.08 13.58
N GLU A 33 31.48 -6.93 12.58
CA GLU A 33 32.85 -7.12 12.07
C GLU A 33 33.40 -5.86 11.39
N LYS A 34 32.59 -5.21 10.53
CA LYS A 34 33.00 -4.02 9.77
C LYS A 34 33.48 -2.89 10.69
N PHE A 35 32.75 -2.63 11.77
CA PHE A 35 33.10 -1.59 12.74
C PHE A 35 34.06 -2.08 13.83
N LYS A 36 34.47 -3.35 13.80
CA LYS A 36 35.38 -4.00 14.76
C LYS A 36 34.95 -3.76 16.20
N ILE A 37 33.65 -3.90 16.46
CA ILE A 37 33.07 -3.64 17.77
C ILE A 37 33.66 -4.61 18.81
N HIS A 38 34.08 -4.09 19.95
CA HIS A 38 34.60 -4.86 21.07
C HIS A 38 34.25 -4.21 22.41
N ASN A 39 34.31 -4.98 23.50
CA ASN A 39 34.08 -4.45 24.84
C ASN A 39 35.09 -3.35 25.16
N GLU A 40 34.64 -2.34 25.91
CA GLU A 40 35.41 -1.16 26.30
C GLU A 40 35.77 -0.21 25.15
N MET A 41 35.31 -0.48 23.92
CA MET A 41 35.45 0.45 22.80
C MET A 41 34.75 1.78 23.11
N ILE A 42 35.51 2.87 22.96
CA ILE A 42 34.99 4.23 23.03
C ILE A 42 34.41 4.56 21.66
N ILE A 43 33.14 4.94 21.63
CA ILE A 43 32.46 5.47 20.46
C ILE A 43 32.13 6.95 20.70
N ASP A 44 32.45 7.78 19.73
CA ASP A 44 32.06 9.19 19.72
C ASP A 44 30.59 9.33 19.27
N ASP A 45 30.06 10.54 19.37
CA ASP A 45 28.64 10.80 19.08
C ASP A 45 28.30 10.59 17.60
N GLU A 46 29.25 10.84 16.71
CA GLU A 46 29.08 10.65 15.26
C GLU A 46 28.98 9.16 14.90
N LEU A 47 29.92 8.34 15.38
CA LEU A 47 29.89 6.90 15.18
C LEU A 47 28.67 6.28 15.86
N TYR A 48 28.32 6.73 17.06
CA TYR A 48 27.12 6.25 17.75
C TYR A 48 25.86 6.54 16.94
N ALA A 49 25.66 7.77 16.48
CA ALA A 49 24.50 8.14 15.65
C ALA A 49 24.44 7.30 14.38
N HIS A 50 25.59 7.05 13.74
CA HIS A 50 25.68 6.21 12.56
C HIS A 50 25.29 4.75 12.84
N LEU A 51 25.82 4.13 13.90
CA LEU A 51 25.48 2.75 14.28
C LEU A 51 24.01 2.61 14.67
N LEU A 52 23.47 3.60 15.38
CA LEU A 52 22.06 3.64 15.74
C LEU A 52 21.18 3.72 14.48
N ASN A 53 21.57 4.53 13.50
CA ASN A 53 20.84 4.62 12.23
C ASN A 53 20.85 3.29 11.47
N ILE A 54 22.02 2.63 11.33
CA ILE A 54 22.13 1.29 10.73
C ILE A 54 21.18 0.30 11.42
N SER A 55 21.17 0.33 12.75
CA SER A 55 20.30 -0.55 13.55
C SER A 55 18.82 -0.29 13.27
N LYS A 56 18.41 0.98 13.26
CA LYS A 56 17.01 1.38 13.03
C LYS A 56 16.56 1.12 11.60
N PHE A 57 17.42 1.35 10.62
CA PHE A 57 17.17 0.97 9.23
C PHE A 57 16.94 -0.54 9.11
N ALA A 58 17.83 -1.36 9.68
CA ALA A 58 17.71 -2.81 9.62
C ALA A 58 16.41 -3.31 10.29
N GLU A 59 16.03 -2.72 11.42
CA GLU A 59 14.76 -3.01 12.10
C GLU A 59 13.54 -2.63 11.24
N ALA A 60 13.52 -1.42 10.68
CA ALA A 60 12.43 -0.94 9.82
C ALA A 60 12.31 -1.75 8.52
N PHE A 61 13.44 -2.13 7.93
CA PHE A 61 13.50 -2.95 6.73
C PHE A 61 12.93 -4.35 6.98
N GLU A 62 13.34 -5.01 8.07
CA GLU A 62 12.83 -6.33 8.46
C GLU A 62 11.31 -6.30 8.75
N ILE A 63 10.83 -5.26 9.44
CA ILE A 63 9.38 -5.06 9.65
C ILE A 63 8.64 -4.93 8.31
N SER A 64 9.24 -4.23 7.34
CA SER A 64 8.65 -4.03 6.02
C SER A 64 8.61 -5.31 5.20
N LEU A 65 9.71 -6.08 5.17
CA LEU A 65 9.77 -7.40 4.53
C LEU A 65 8.71 -8.34 5.10
N ASN A 66 8.62 -8.41 6.43
CA ASN A 66 7.60 -9.20 7.10
C ASN A 66 6.18 -8.73 6.76
N PHE A 67 5.95 -7.44 6.53
CA PHE A 67 4.63 -6.93 6.18
C PHE A 67 4.23 -7.23 4.72
N LEU A 68 5.23 -7.23 3.82
CA LEU A 68 5.09 -7.58 2.41
C LEU A 68 4.90 -9.09 2.19
N SER A 69 5.46 -9.94 3.05
CA SER A 69 5.36 -11.41 2.89
C SER A 69 3.94 -11.96 2.97
N TYR A 70 3.01 -11.25 3.64
CA TYR A 70 1.62 -11.69 3.74
C TYR A 70 0.79 -11.40 2.49
N LYS A 71 1.05 -10.26 1.83
CA LYS A 71 0.37 -9.79 0.62
C LYS A 71 1.02 -8.53 0.06
N LEU A 72 0.69 -8.21 -1.19
CA LEU A 72 1.05 -6.93 -1.82
C LEU A 72 0.62 -5.74 -0.97
N ARG A 73 1.50 -4.74 -0.89
CA ARG A 73 1.33 -3.48 -0.16
C ARG A 73 1.64 -2.31 -1.06
N THR A 74 1.01 -1.17 -0.79
CA THR A 74 1.39 0.10 -1.40
C THR A 74 2.44 0.81 -0.56
N GLU A 75 3.16 1.73 -1.17
CA GLU A 75 4.14 2.58 -0.51
C GLU A 75 3.53 3.29 0.70
N LYS A 76 2.33 3.86 0.54
CA LYS A 76 1.60 4.51 1.63
C LYS A 76 1.34 3.56 2.81
N GLU A 77 1.02 2.30 2.55
CA GLU A 77 0.80 1.31 3.61
C GLU A 77 2.08 1.03 4.40
N ILE A 78 3.23 0.89 3.72
CA ILE A 78 4.54 0.70 4.35
C ILE A 78 4.93 1.94 5.18
N ILE A 79 4.84 3.13 4.60
CA ILE A 79 5.13 4.40 5.29
C ILE A 79 4.26 4.53 6.54
N THR A 80 2.95 4.28 6.43
CA THR A 80 2.02 4.36 7.56
C THR A 80 2.42 3.37 8.65
N LYS A 81 2.77 2.13 8.28
CA LYS A 81 3.20 1.10 9.21
C LYS A 81 4.46 1.52 9.97
N LEU A 82 5.47 2.04 9.30
CA LEU A 82 6.71 2.48 9.95
C LEU A 82 6.52 3.74 10.80
N LYS A 83 5.69 4.70 10.35
CA LYS A 83 5.31 5.87 11.17
C LYS A 83 4.62 5.46 12.47
N THR A 84 3.70 4.49 12.44
CA THR A 84 3.06 3.99 13.69
C THR A 84 4.06 3.34 14.66
N LYS A 85 5.18 2.85 14.14
CA LYS A 85 6.30 2.31 14.92
C LYS A 85 7.32 3.37 15.35
N LYS A 86 7.07 4.64 15.05
CA LYS A 86 7.89 5.80 15.42
C LYS A 86 9.29 5.83 14.78
N PHE A 87 9.44 5.25 13.59
CA PHE A 87 10.65 5.48 12.79
C PHE A 87 10.67 6.91 12.24
N SER A 88 11.86 7.48 12.07
CA SER A 88 12.03 8.81 11.49
C SER A 88 11.73 8.81 9.99
N THR A 89 11.49 9.99 9.43
CA THR A 89 11.23 10.17 7.99
C THR A 89 12.40 9.69 7.14
N GLU A 90 13.63 9.97 7.58
CA GLU A 90 14.86 9.63 6.85
C GLU A 90 15.00 8.11 6.71
N ILE A 91 14.79 7.36 7.81
CA ILE A 91 14.84 5.90 7.80
C ILE A 91 13.74 5.32 6.91
N ILE A 92 12.54 5.90 6.96
CA ILE A 92 11.42 5.43 6.14
C ILE A 92 11.74 5.61 4.65
N ASP A 93 12.23 6.79 4.26
CA ASP A 93 12.55 7.09 2.86
C ASP A 93 13.67 6.19 2.33
N GLU A 94 14.67 5.89 3.16
CA GLU A 94 15.74 4.94 2.84
C GLU A 94 15.18 3.51 2.66
N VAL A 95 14.29 3.07 3.55
CA VAL A 95 13.65 1.74 3.45
C VAL A 95 12.79 1.64 2.19
N ILE A 96 11.99 2.66 1.87
CA ILE A 96 11.19 2.69 0.64
C ILE A 96 12.08 2.61 -0.58
N THR A 97 13.16 3.40 -0.62
CA THR A 97 14.13 3.38 -1.72
C THR A 97 14.75 2.00 -1.88
N LYS A 98 15.16 1.36 -0.78
CA LYS A 98 15.74 0.01 -0.80
C LYS A 98 14.73 -1.03 -1.29
N LEU A 99 13.48 -0.97 -0.84
CA LEU A 99 12.43 -1.91 -1.28
C LEU A 99 12.12 -1.77 -2.77
N LYS A 100 12.06 -0.54 -3.29
CA LYS A 100 11.88 -0.26 -4.72
C LYS A 100 13.06 -0.79 -5.54
N ASN A 101 14.29 -0.57 -5.11
CA ASN A 101 15.49 -1.06 -5.78
C ASN A 101 15.61 -2.61 -5.80
N LEU A 102 14.88 -3.29 -4.92
CA LEU A 102 14.80 -4.75 -4.88
C LEU A 102 13.55 -5.30 -5.59
N ASP A 103 12.78 -4.44 -6.27
CA ASP A 103 11.50 -4.76 -6.92
C ASP A 103 10.46 -5.38 -5.96
N LEU A 104 10.60 -5.12 -4.66
CA LEU A 104 9.67 -5.61 -3.63
C LEU A 104 8.49 -4.66 -3.39
N LEU A 105 8.57 -3.44 -3.91
CA LEU A 105 7.55 -2.41 -3.77
C LEU A 105 7.35 -1.69 -5.11
N ASP A 106 6.16 -1.88 -5.68
CA ASP A 106 5.79 -1.28 -6.96
C ASP A 106 4.29 -0.93 -6.93
N ASP A 107 4.01 0.37 -6.77
CA ASP A 107 2.65 0.91 -6.75
C ASP A 107 1.96 0.81 -8.12
N TYR A 108 2.71 0.81 -9.23
CA TYR A 108 2.15 0.62 -10.57
C TYR A 108 1.67 -0.81 -10.74
N ASN A 109 2.51 -1.80 -10.42
CA ASN A 109 2.12 -3.20 -10.49
C ASN A 109 0.96 -3.52 -9.53
N TYR A 110 0.98 -2.95 -8.31
CA TYR A 110 -0.15 -3.04 -7.39
C TYR A 110 -1.44 -2.51 -8.05
N ALA A 111 -1.39 -1.32 -8.66
CA ALA A 111 -2.55 -0.71 -9.30
C ALA A 111 -3.10 -1.57 -10.45
N LYS A 112 -2.23 -2.15 -11.28
CA LYS A 112 -2.64 -3.05 -12.39
C LYS A 112 -3.41 -4.26 -11.88
N ILE A 113 -2.84 -4.95 -10.88
CA ILE A 113 -3.47 -6.13 -10.27
C ILE A 113 -4.82 -5.73 -9.65
N PHE A 114 -4.84 -4.62 -8.91
CA PHE A 114 -6.06 -4.13 -8.28
C PHE A 114 -7.16 -3.79 -9.30
N ILE A 115 -6.82 -3.11 -10.39
CA ILE A 115 -7.75 -2.75 -11.47
C ILE A 115 -8.32 -4.02 -12.10
N ASN A 116 -7.47 -4.97 -12.47
CA ASN A 116 -7.89 -6.24 -13.07
C ASN A 116 -8.81 -7.03 -12.13
N ASP A 117 -8.48 -7.12 -10.85
CA ASP A 117 -9.32 -7.78 -9.85
C ASP A 117 -10.69 -7.11 -9.76
N LYS A 118 -10.76 -5.77 -9.75
CA LYS A 118 -12.05 -5.07 -9.71
C LYS A 118 -12.85 -5.26 -11.00
N ILE A 119 -12.20 -5.24 -12.15
CA ILE A 119 -12.86 -5.50 -13.44
C ILE A 119 -13.42 -6.92 -13.48
N ASN A 120 -12.65 -7.92 -13.06
CA ASN A 120 -13.03 -9.32 -13.24
C ASN A 120 -13.99 -9.80 -12.16
N LEU A 121 -13.85 -9.32 -10.92
CA LEU A 121 -14.56 -9.87 -9.76
C LEU A 121 -15.71 -8.99 -9.28
N THR A 122 -15.87 -7.77 -9.83
CA THR A 122 -16.90 -6.83 -9.36
C THR A 122 -17.57 -6.08 -10.51
N ASN A 123 -18.68 -5.40 -10.17
CA ASN A 123 -19.39 -4.48 -11.06
C ASN A 123 -19.12 -3.01 -10.67
N TYR A 124 -17.87 -2.71 -10.34
CA TYR A 124 -17.49 -1.36 -9.91
C TYR A 124 -17.37 -0.44 -11.13
N SER A 125 -17.78 0.81 -10.95
CA SER A 125 -17.54 1.87 -11.94
C SER A 125 -16.06 2.26 -11.96
N LYS A 126 -15.61 2.82 -13.09
CA LYS A 126 -14.27 3.39 -13.23
C LYS A 126 -13.96 4.38 -12.11
N ARG A 127 -14.91 5.27 -11.79
CA ARG A 127 -14.77 6.28 -10.72
C ARG A 127 -14.57 5.64 -9.34
N ARG A 128 -15.26 4.53 -9.06
CA ARG A 128 -15.10 3.82 -7.79
C ARG A 128 -13.71 3.20 -7.68
N ILE A 129 -13.20 2.58 -8.74
CA ILE A 129 -11.84 2.01 -8.77
C ILE A 129 -10.78 3.10 -8.52
N ILE A 130 -10.92 4.27 -9.18
CA ILE A 130 -10.05 5.44 -8.97
C ILE A 130 -10.06 5.87 -7.49
N ASN A 131 -11.24 5.98 -6.88
CA ASN A 131 -11.36 6.38 -5.48
C ASN A 131 -10.71 5.37 -4.53
N ASP A 132 -10.88 4.07 -4.78
CA ASP A 132 -10.25 3.02 -3.96
C ASP A 132 -8.72 3.10 -4.06
N LEU A 133 -8.16 3.30 -5.26
CA LEU A 133 -6.71 3.50 -5.47
C LEU A 133 -6.19 4.76 -4.79
N TYR A 134 -6.95 5.86 -4.86
CA TYR A 134 -6.62 7.10 -4.16
C TYR A 134 -6.57 6.91 -2.63
N GLN A 135 -7.54 6.18 -2.06
CA GLN A 135 -7.51 5.84 -0.63
C GLN A 135 -6.28 5.00 -0.27
N LYS A 136 -5.85 4.11 -1.18
CA LYS A 136 -4.61 3.33 -1.08
C LYS A 136 -3.32 4.15 -1.26
N GLY A 137 -3.44 5.43 -1.62
CA GLY A 137 -2.30 6.35 -1.74
C GLY A 137 -1.63 6.36 -3.10
N ILE A 138 -2.24 5.73 -4.10
CA ILE A 138 -1.65 5.64 -5.43
C ILE A 138 -2.13 6.84 -6.23
N ASP A 139 -1.18 7.65 -6.69
CA ASP A 139 -1.44 8.80 -7.55
C ASP A 139 -2.05 8.36 -8.88
N LYS A 140 -3.04 9.09 -9.37
CA LYS A 140 -3.72 8.78 -10.62
C LYS A 140 -2.75 8.64 -11.80
N ARG A 141 -1.70 9.47 -11.84
CA ARG A 141 -0.65 9.46 -12.87
C ARG A 141 0.07 8.13 -13.00
N ILE A 142 0.05 7.29 -11.96
CA ILE A 142 0.68 5.97 -11.97
C ILE A 142 -0.10 5.01 -12.86
N TYR A 143 -1.44 5.03 -12.83
CA TYR A 143 -2.27 3.98 -13.42
C TYR A 143 -3.28 4.46 -14.46
N GLU A 144 -3.35 5.76 -14.73
CA GLU A 144 -4.37 6.36 -15.61
C GLU A 144 -4.38 5.73 -16.99
N ASP A 145 -3.24 5.69 -17.67
CA ASP A 145 -3.11 5.13 -19.02
C ASP A 145 -3.56 3.66 -19.05
N TYR A 146 -3.14 2.87 -18.06
CA TYR A 146 -3.53 1.47 -17.95
C TYR A 146 -5.04 1.32 -17.73
N LEU A 147 -5.63 2.13 -16.85
CA LEU A 147 -7.06 2.09 -16.58
C LEU A 147 -7.88 2.50 -17.81
N GLU A 148 -7.41 3.46 -18.60
CA GLU A 148 -8.05 3.85 -19.85
C GLU A 148 -7.99 2.76 -20.92
N GLU A 149 -6.87 2.05 -21.00
CA GLU A 149 -6.69 0.92 -21.91
C GLU A 149 -7.65 -0.23 -21.59
N VAL A 150 -7.74 -0.63 -20.31
CA VAL A 150 -8.51 -1.83 -19.92
C VAL A 150 -9.98 -1.56 -19.59
N PHE A 151 -10.33 -0.32 -19.22
CA PHE A 151 -11.69 0.06 -18.82
C PHE A 151 -12.28 1.09 -19.79
N GLY A 152 -12.61 0.60 -20.99
CA GLY A 152 -13.28 1.37 -22.03
C GLY A 152 -14.79 1.53 -21.81
N TYR A 153 -15.42 2.34 -22.66
CA TYR A 153 -16.84 2.68 -22.57
C TYR A 153 -17.78 1.46 -22.63
N ASN A 154 -17.51 0.51 -23.52
CA ASN A 154 -18.34 -0.70 -23.65
C ASN A 154 -18.30 -1.55 -22.37
N MET A 155 -17.12 -1.68 -21.76
CA MET A 155 -16.99 -2.40 -20.49
C MET A 155 -17.73 -1.66 -19.36
N GLU A 156 -17.71 -0.33 -19.34
CA GLU A 156 -18.48 0.45 -18.37
C GLU A 156 -19.99 0.21 -18.51
N LEU A 157 -20.50 0.16 -19.74
CA LEU A 157 -21.89 -0.18 -20.04
C LEU A 157 -22.25 -1.60 -19.61
N ASP A 158 -21.39 -2.57 -19.88
CA ASP A 158 -21.61 -3.98 -19.50
C ASP A 158 -21.70 -4.11 -17.97
N LYS A 159 -20.76 -3.48 -17.25
CA LYS A 159 -20.73 -3.49 -15.78
C LYS A 159 -21.96 -2.82 -15.18
N ALA A 160 -22.40 -1.72 -15.77
CA ALA A 160 -23.59 -1.00 -15.33
C ALA A 160 -24.89 -1.78 -15.64
N THR A 161 -24.95 -2.49 -16.77
CA THR A 161 -26.07 -3.38 -17.11
C THR A 161 -26.17 -4.52 -16.11
N GLN A 162 -25.05 -5.22 -15.87
CA GLN A 162 -24.99 -6.33 -14.92
C GLN A 162 -25.46 -5.94 -13.52
N ILE A 163 -25.08 -4.75 -13.01
CA ILE A 163 -25.52 -4.34 -11.68
C ILE A 163 -27.02 -3.96 -11.64
N VAL A 164 -27.58 -3.42 -12.72
CA VAL A 164 -29.01 -3.11 -12.82
C VAL A 164 -29.85 -4.39 -12.90
N GLU A 165 -29.40 -5.39 -13.65
CA GLU A 165 -30.07 -6.70 -13.77
C GLU A 165 -30.29 -7.36 -12.41
N THR A 166 -29.37 -7.17 -11.44
CA THR A 166 -29.55 -7.70 -10.08
C THR A 166 -30.71 -7.07 -9.31
N LYS A 167 -31.23 -5.92 -9.75
CA LYS A 167 -32.26 -5.14 -9.05
C LYS A 167 -33.52 -4.90 -9.87
N ILE A 168 -33.45 -5.04 -11.19
CA ILE A 168 -34.50 -4.60 -12.09
C ILE A 168 -35.85 -5.29 -11.84
N ASN A 169 -35.84 -6.60 -11.54
CA ASN A 169 -37.06 -7.36 -11.29
C ASN A 169 -37.82 -6.80 -10.09
N ILE A 170 -37.10 -6.43 -9.01
CA ILE A 170 -37.69 -5.84 -7.80
C ILE A 170 -38.22 -4.43 -8.08
N TRP A 171 -37.58 -3.66 -8.96
CA TRP A 171 -38.00 -2.29 -9.28
C TRP A 171 -39.20 -2.25 -10.21
N LYS A 172 -39.31 -3.17 -11.17
CA LYS A 172 -40.44 -3.27 -12.10
C LYS A 172 -41.76 -3.60 -11.39
N GLU A 173 -41.72 -4.20 -10.21
CA GLU A 173 -42.93 -4.41 -9.38
C GLU A 173 -43.47 -3.12 -8.75
N LYS A 174 -42.66 -2.06 -8.65
CA LYS A 174 -42.97 -0.86 -7.86
C LYS A 174 -43.00 0.42 -8.66
N TYR A 175 -42.30 0.46 -9.79
CA TYR A 175 -42.10 1.66 -10.59
C TYR A 175 -42.27 1.33 -12.07
N GLU A 176 -42.80 2.29 -12.83
CA GLU A 176 -43.01 2.17 -14.27
C GLU A 176 -42.58 3.46 -15.00
N GLY A 177 -42.31 3.34 -16.29
CA GLY A 177 -41.98 4.46 -17.17
C GLY A 177 -40.89 5.38 -16.60
N TYR A 178 -41.21 6.67 -16.47
CA TYR A 178 -40.27 7.69 -16.01
C TYR A 178 -39.71 7.45 -14.61
N GLU A 179 -40.53 6.94 -13.68
CA GLU A 179 -40.09 6.69 -12.30
C GLU A 179 -39.05 5.57 -12.23
N LEU A 180 -39.27 4.49 -12.99
CA LEU A 180 -38.32 3.38 -13.10
C LEU A 180 -36.98 3.85 -13.69
N ARG A 181 -37.03 4.62 -14.78
CA ARG A 181 -35.82 5.19 -15.41
C ARG A 181 -35.03 6.05 -14.44
N ASN A 182 -35.71 6.95 -13.72
CA ASN A 182 -35.06 7.79 -12.72
C ASN A 182 -34.45 6.99 -11.56
N LYS A 183 -35.10 5.89 -11.15
CA LYS A 183 -34.56 4.99 -10.14
C LYS A 183 -33.25 4.34 -10.59
N ILE A 184 -33.21 3.86 -11.83
CA ILE A 184 -32.01 3.27 -12.46
C ILE A 184 -30.89 4.32 -12.56
N VAL A 185 -31.19 5.51 -13.08
CA VAL A 185 -30.21 6.60 -13.20
C VAL A 185 -29.62 6.95 -11.84
N THR A 186 -30.47 7.22 -10.85
CA THR A 186 -30.02 7.60 -9.50
C THR A 186 -29.14 6.51 -8.89
N PHE A 187 -29.52 5.24 -9.05
CA PHE A 187 -28.74 4.12 -8.55
C PHE A 187 -27.35 4.04 -9.21
N LEU A 188 -27.27 4.14 -10.53
CA LEU A 188 -26.00 4.08 -11.26
C LEU A 188 -25.08 5.25 -10.92
N LEU A 189 -25.63 6.47 -10.78
CA LEU A 189 -24.87 7.64 -10.34
C LEU A 189 -24.29 7.44 -8.92
N GLN A 190 -25.07 6.88 -8.00
CA GLN A 190 -24.60 6.53 -6.65
C GLN A 190 -23.50 5.46 -6.66
N LYS A 191 -23.50 4.57 -7.66
CA LYS A 191 -22.44 3.59 -7.88
C LYS A 191 -21.23 4.17 -8.62
N GLY A 192 -21.29 5.43 -9.04
CA GLY A 192 -20.19 6.18 -9.63
C GLY A 192 -20.07 6.07 -11.15
N PHE A 193 -21.08 5.52 -11.83
CA PHE A 193 -21.15 5.54 -13.30
C PHE A 193 -21.45 6.95 -13.81
N SER A 194 -21.02 7.24 -15.04
CA SER A 194 -21.31 8.52 -15.69
C SER A 194 -22.81 8.68 -15.96
N TYR A 195 -23.25 9.94 -16.10
CA TYR A 195 -24.64 10.23 -16.44
C TYR A 195 -25.02 9.64 -17.81
N ASP A 196 -24.10 9.67 -18.78
CA ASP A 196 -24.35 9.15 -20.13
C ASP A 196 -24.59 7.64 -20.11
N VAL A 197 -23.77 6.88 -19.39
CA VAL A 197 -23.96 5.43 -19.17
C VAL A 197 -25.29 5.17 -18.47
N ALA A 198 -25.58 5.93 -17.41
CA ALA A 198 -26.81 5.77 -16.64
C ALA A 198 -28.07 6.05 -17.47
N LYS A 199 -28.04 7.10 -18.30
CA LYS A 199 -29.13 7.50 -19.18
C LYS A 199 -29.35 6.43 -20.25
N GLN A 200 -28.29 5.94 -20.88
CA GLN A 200 -28.36 4.91 -21.91
C GLN A 200 -29.01 3.63 -21.37
N ILE A 201 -28.58 3.15 -20.20
CA ILE A 201 -29.13 1.92 -19.60
C ILE A 201 -30.58 2.11 -19.17
N SER A 202 -30.91 3.26 -18.59
CA SER A 202 -32.31 3.54 -18.21
C SER A 202 -33.24 3.58 -19.44
N GLY A 203 -32.74 4.00 -20.60
CA GLY A 203 -33.51 4.01 -21.84
C GLY A 203 -33.89 2.63 -22.38
N MET A 204 -33.26 1.56 -21.88
CA MET A 204 -33.59 0.18 -22.25
C MET A 204 -34.82 -0.38 -21.50
N TYR A 205 -35.35 0.35 -20.51
CA TYR A 205 -36.49 -0.03 -19.68
C TYR A 205 -37.65 0.98 -19.77
#